data_AF-A0A1U9QZW3-F1
#
_entry.id   AF-A0A1U9QZW3-F1
#
_cell.length_a   1.000
_cell.length_b   1.000
_cell.length_c   1.000
_cell.angle_alpha   90.00
_cell.angle_beta   90.00
_cell.angle_gamma   90.00
#
_symmetry.space_group_name_H-M   'P 1'
#
loop_
_entity.id
_entity.type
_entity.pdbx_description
1 polymer ?
#
loop_
_entity_poly.entity_id
_entity_poly.type
_entity_poly.pdbx_seq_one_letter_code
_entity_poly.pdbx_strand_id
1 'polypeptide(L)'
;MLKIGDITYDHQSPGDAKSAVYKAMGAAAPKDSTPQRAVLGATAAVAAGGAALFELPDVRKVYDDFLVQATQFATTTAADRTWCLQNWDRRTAGQLDTAQPRQATTLDGLRAQGSVVIARGTNPVQARQILTHRTFGGHQLDVTITTAPTADDADAQTGRGIKDTVAGRIEEWSLGRQTGFSIDGFMLIAEADVTLVTLPRSDGATQGGEAGVCGFAAAGLRQVAILSQGRASGDPPEKRELERITVAIGRDNPGVVTLLKAAALLNRGVVL
;
A
#
# COMPACT_ATOMS: atom_id res chain seq x y z
N MET A 1 -24.25 10.24 1.27
CA MET A 1 -24.98 10.97 2.32
C MET A 1 -25.14 10.02 3.49
N LEU A 2 -24.88 10.49 4.70
CA LEU A 2 -24.98 9.72 5.92
C LEU A 2 -26.06 10.29 6.83
N LYS A 3 -27.07 9.50 7.17
CA LYS A 3 -28.14 9.89 8.08
C LYS A 3 -27.88 9.35 9.49
N ILE A 4 -27.96 10.22 10.48
CA ILE A 4 -27.84 9.89 11.91
C ILE A 4 -28.99 10.60 12.64
N GLY A 5 -29.97 9.82 13.10
CA GLY A 5 -31.23 10.39 13.57
C GLY A 5 -31.92 11.18 12.45
N ASP A 6 -32.30 12.42 12.74
CA ASP A 6 -32.98 13.31 11.77
C ASP A 6 -32.03 14.16 10.93
N ILE A 7 -30.71 14.08 11.17
CA ILE A 7 -29.71 14.88 10.47
C ILE A 7 -29.08 14.06 9.35
N THR A 8 -28.91 14.68 8.18
CA THR A 8 -28.18 14.12 7.04
C THR A 8 -26.90 14.91 6.80
N TYR A 9 -25.78 14.20 6.77
CA TYR A 9 -24.45 14.71 6.49
C TYR A 9 -24.03 14.36 5.06
N ASP A 10 -23.30 15.26 4.41
CA ASP A 10 -22.92 15.14 3.01
C ASP A 10 -21.42 15.40 2.76
N HIS A 11 -21.05 15.44 1.49
CA HIS A 11 -19.68 15.65 1.05
C HIS A 11 -19.08 17.02 1.40
N GLN A 12 -19.91 18.02 1.76
CA GLN A 12 -19.44 19.35 2.14
C GLN A 12 -19.00 19.40 3.60
N SER A 13 -19.40 18.40 4.41
CA SER A 13 -19.19 18.35 5.86
C SER A 13 -18.59 17.01 6.35
N PRO A 14 -17.53 16.47 5.72
CA PRO A 14 -16.99 15.15 6.09
C PRO A 14 -16.39 15.12 7.51
N GLY A 15 -15.89 16.26 8.01
CA GLY A 15 -15.43 16.39 9.40
C GLY A 15 -16.57 16.32 10.42
N ASP A 16 -17.70 16.93 10.10
CA ASP A 16 -18.89 16.91 10.96
C ASP A 16 -19.54 15.53 10.97
N ALA A 17 -19.56 14.84 9.83
CA ALA A 17 -20.03 13.46 9.74
C ALA A 17 -19.24 12.51 10.66
N LYS A 18 -17.90 12.60 10.67
CA LYS A 18 -17.03 11.82 11.57
C LYS A 18 -17.39 12.09 13.03
N SER A 19 -17.43 13.38 13.39
CA SER A 19 -17.71 13.81 14.77
C SER A 19 -19.10 13.36 15.24
N ALA A 20 -20.09 13.41 14.35
CA ALA A 20 -21.45 12.95 14.61
C ALA A 20 -21.52 11.43 14.84
N VAL A 21 -20.82 10.62 14.03
CA VAL A 21 -20.72 9.17 14.26
C VAL A 21 -20.13 8.86 15.63
N TYR A 22 -19.02 9.52 15.98
CA TYR A 22 -18.38 9.31 17.28
C TYR A 22 -19.31 9.68 18.45
N LYS A 23 -20.01 10.81 18.34
CA LYS A 23 -20.97 11.26 19.36
C LYS A 23 -22.15 10.29 19.48
N ALA A 24 -22.70 9.83 18.36
CA ALA A 24 -23.83 8.90 18.34
C ALA A 24 -23.48 7.52 18.91
N MET A 25 -22.23 7.07 18.74
CA MET A 25 -21.74 5.82 19.35
C MET A 25 -21.43 5.95 20.85
N GLY A 26 -21.18 7.17 21.36
CA GLY A 26 -20.92 7.42 22.78
C GLY A 26 -19.78 6.58 23.32
N ALA A 27 -20.03 5.85 24.43
CA ALA A 27 -19.03 4.98 25.07
C ALA A 27 -18.57 3.80 24.20
N ALA A 28 -19.34 3.42 23.18
CA ALA A 28 -18.96 2.37 22.24
C ALA A 28 -18.01 2.87 21.14
N ALA A 29 -17.79 4.18 21.01
CA ALA A 29 -16.87 4.72 20.03
C ALA A 29 -15.41 4.40 20.43
N PRO A 30 -14.53 4.05 19.48
CA PRO A 30 -13.11 3.86 19.78
C PRO A 30 -12.48 5.12 20.37
N LYS A 31 -11.46 4.94 21.21
CA LYS A 31 -10.70 6.05 21.84
C LYS A 31 -10.04 6.92 20.78
N ASP A 32 -9.89 8.21 21.08
CA ASP A 32 -9.18 9.13 20.19
C ASP A 32 -7.73 8.68 19.94
N SER A 33 -7.22 9.04 18.76
CA SER A 33 -5.86 8.69 18.31
C SER A 33 -5.56 7.18 18.25
N THR A 34 -6.58 6.34 18.09
CA THR A 34 -6.42 4.90 17.82
C THR A 34 -6.64 4.56 16.34
N PRO A 35 -6.00 3.52 15.79
CA PRO A 35 -6.29 3.07 14.42
C PRO A 35 -7.74 2.66 14.22
N GLN A 36 -8.39 2.09 15.23
CA GLN A 36 -9.82 1.81 15.24
C GLN A 36 -10.65 3.08 14.98
N ARG A 37 -10.31 4.18 15.65
CA ARG A 37 -10.95 5.49 15.42
C ARG A 37 -10.73 5.98 14.00
N ALA A 38 -9.52 5.79 13.47
CA ALA A 38 -9.17 6.20 12.12
C ALA A 38 -9.95 5.41 11.04
N VAL A 39 -10.09 4.09 11.18
CA VAL A 39 -10.92 3.25 10.29
C VAL A 39 -12.39 3.69 10.33
N LEU A 40 -12.96 3.86 11.53
CA LEU A 40 -14.34 4.30 11.68
C LEU A 40 -14.58 5.68 11.03
N GLY A 41 -13.68 6.63 11.29
CA GLY A 41 -13.74 7.97 10.72
C GLY A 41 -13.59 7.99 9.20
N ALA A 42 -12.69 7.17 8.65
CA ALA A 42 -12.51 7.05 7.22
C ALA A 42 -13.76 6.47 6.55
N THR A 43 -14.34 5.42 7.14
CA THR A 43 -15.60 4.80 6.66
C THR A 43 -16.77 5.80 6.70
N ALA A 44 -16.91 6.54 7.80
CA ALA A 44 -17.94 7.57 7.94
C ALA A 44 -17.80 8.68 6.88
N ALA A 45 -16.57 9.12 6.59
CA ALA A 45 -16.31 10.13 5.56
C ALA A 45 -16.70 9.64 4.16
N VAL A 46 -16.40 8.38 3.82
CA VAL A 46 -16.82 7.79 2.55
C VAL A 46 -18.34 7.72 2.46
N ALA A 47 -19.03 7.31 3.52
CA ALA A 47 -20.49 7.26 3.55
C ALA A 47 -21.12 8.66 3.34
N ALA A 48 -20.60 9.67 4.02
CA ALA A 48 -21.04 11.06 3.85
C ALA A 48 -20.80 11.58 2.43
N GLY A 49 -19.64 11.26 1.85
CA GLY A 49 -19.24 11.67 0.50
C GLY A 49 -19.96 10.97 -0.66
N GLY A 50 -20.64 9.84 -0.42
CA GLY A 50 -21.33 9.08 -1.46
C GLY A 50 -22.66 9.72 -1.93
N ALA A 51 -23.14 9.36 -3.12
CA ALA A 51 -24.46 9.80 -3.62
C ALA A 51 -25.64 9.03 -2.98
N ALA A 52 -25.39 7.82 -2.49
CA ALA A 52 -26.41 7.00 -1.81
C ALA A 52 -26.66 7.46 -0.37
N LEU A 53 -27.82 7.13 0.16
CA LEU A 53 -28.18 7.33 1.57
C LEU A 53 -27.80 6.10 2.39
N PHE A 54 -26.88 6.30 3.34
CA PHE A 54 -26.47 5.32 4.34
C PHE A 54 -26.88 5.77 5.73
N GLU A 55 -27.08 4.82 6.64
CA GLU A 55 -27.39 5.06 8.05
C GLU A 55 -26.25 4.59 8.96
N LEU A 56 -26.27 5.03 10.22
CA LEU A 56 -25.25 4.63 11.21
C LEU A 56 -25.05 3.09 11.31
N PRO A 57 -26.10 2.24 11.27
CA PRO A 57 -25.91 0.79 11.26
C PRO A 57 -25.10 0.27 10.07
N ASP A 58 -25.19 0.91 8.90
CA ASP A 58 -24.45 0.51 7.69
C ASP A 58 -22.95 0.78 7.88
N VAL A 59 -22.63 1.96 8.40
CA VAL A 59 -21.25 2.36 8.74
C VAL A 59 -20.66 1.44 9.80
N ARG A 60 -21.43 1.13 10.85
CA ARG A 60 -20.99 0.23 11.92
C ARG A 60 -20.71 -1.18 11.41
N LYS A 61 -21.58 -1.73 10.56
CA LYS A 61 -21.37 -3.06 9.97
C LYS A 61 -20.06 -3.13 9.19
N VAL A 62 -19.82 -2.16 8.30
CA VAL A 62 -18.58 -2.12 7.50
C VAL A 62 -17.35 -1.91 8.39
N TYR A 63 -17.46 -1.06 9.40
CA TYR A 63 -16.40 -0.88 10.39
C TYR A 63 -16.06 -2.18 11.14
N ASP A 64 -17.08 -2.91 11.63
CA ASP A 64 -16.90 -4.17 12.34
C ASP A 64 -16.29 -5.24 11.42
N ASP A 65 -16.70 -5.28 10.14
CA ASP A 65 -16.11 -6.17 9.13
C ASP A 65 -14.61 -5.88 8.93
N PHE A 66 -14.21 -4.60 8.92
CA PHE A 66 -12.80 -4.22 8.87
C PHE A 66 -12.02 -4.64 10.12
N LEU A 67 -12.63 -4.63 11.30
CA LEU A 67 -11.98 -5.14 12.52
C LEU A 67 -11.71 -6.65 12.40
N VAL A 68 -12.70 -7.42 11.94
CA VAL A 68 -12.56 -8.87 11.71
C VAL A 68 -11.47 -9.14 10.66
N GLN A 69 -11.50 -8.38 9.57
CA GLN A 69 -10.50 -8.48 8.50
C GLN A 69 -9.08 -8.19 9.03
N ALA A 70 -8.90 -7.20 9.91
CA ALA A 70 -7.61 -6.90 10.50
C ALA A 70 -7.03 -8.07 11.30
N THR A 71 -7.86 -8.78 12.08
CA THR A 71 -7.43 -9.98 12.81
C THR A 71 -7.04 -11.12 11.87
N GLN A 72 -7.80 -11.33 10.79
CA GLN A 72 -7.47 -12.34 9.78
C GLN A 72 -6.15 -12.01 9.07
N PHE A 73 -5.98 -10.75 8.66
CA PHE A 73 -4.75 -10.27 8.04
C PHE A 73 -3.54 -10.38 8.96
N ALA A 74 -3.68 -10.14 10.27
CA ALA A 74 -2.59 -10.31 11.22
C ALA A 74 -2.04 -11.75 11.21
N THR A 75 -2.93 -12.74 11.11
CA THR A 75 -2.57 -14.17 11.00
C THR A 75 -1.83 -14.44 9.68
N THR A 76 -2.37 -13.97 8.55
CA THR A 76 -1.75 -14.12 7.23
C THR A 76 -0.37 -13.46 7.17
N THR A 77 -0.25 -12.21 7.64
CA THR A 77 1.00 -11.46 7.71
C THR A 77 2.06 -12.20 8.54
N ALA A 78 1.68 -12.84 9.65
CA ALA A 78 2.59 -13.64 10.46
C ALA A 78 3.09 -14.91 9.73
N ALA A 79 2.20 -15.59 9.01
CA ALA A 79 2.55 -16.74 8.18
C ALA A 79 3.51 -16.33 7.04
N ASP A 80 3.22 -15.22 6.36
CA ASP A 80 4.07 -14.69 5.28
C ASP A 80 5.42 -14.20 5.78
N ARG A 81 5.48 -13.65 7.00
CA ARG A 81 6.76 -13.34 7.66
C ARG A 81 7.59 -14.60 7.85
N THR A 82 6.99 -15.65 8.40
CA THR A 82 7.67 -16.94 8.63
C THR A 82 8.21 -17.49 7.31
N TRP A 83 7.40 -17.46 6.24
CA TRP A 83 7.82 -17.87 4.91
C TRP A 83 9.00 -17.04 4.40
N CYS A 84 8.95 -15.71 4.51
CA CYS A 84 10.03 -14.82 4.09
C CYS A 84 11.34 -15.14 4.81
N LEU A 85 11.29 -15.36 6.13
CA LEU A 85 12.48 -15.70 6.93
C LEU A 85 13.10 -17.04 6.52
N GLN A 86 12.28 -18.01 6.11
CA GLN A 86 12.73 -19.32 5.61
C GLN A 86 13.32 -19.25 4.19
N ASN A 87 12.85 -18.30 3.37
CA ASN A 87 13.26 -18.13 1.97
C ASN A 87 14.25 -16.98 1.77
N TRP A 88 14.98 -16.63 2.83
CA TRP A 88 15.94 -15.53 2.81
C TRP A 88 17.24 -15.94 2.09
N ASP A 89 17.29 -15.70 0.78
CA ASP A 89 18.50 -15.92 -0.03
C ASP A 89 19.60 -14.89 0.30
N ARG A 90 20.46 -15.23 1.25
CA ARG A 90 21.58 -14.38 1.69
C ARG A 90 22.66 -14.22 0.62
N ARG A 91 22.79 -15.16 -0.33
CA ARG A 91 23.82 -15.09 -1.38
C ARG A 91 23.45 -14.00 -2.37
N THR A 92 22.24 -14.05 -2.92
CA THR A 92 21.75 -13.02 -3.85
C THR A 92 21.69 -11.66 -3.16
N ALA A 93 21.22 -11.59 -1.92
CA ALA A 93 21.20 -10.34 -1.15
C ALA A 93 22.61 -9.73 -1.01
N GLY A 94 23.63 -10.51 -0.65
CA GLY A 94 25.00 -10.02 -0.49
C GLY A 94 25.65 -9.57 -1.81
N GLN A 95 25.34 -10.25 -2.93
CA GLN A 95 25.80 -9.86 -4.26
C GLN A 95 25.21 -8.50 -4.67
N LEU A 96 23.90 -8.35 -4.52
CA LEU A 96 23.20 -7.11 -4.85
C LEU A 96 23.62 -5.96 -3.91
N ASP A 97 23.78 -6.23 -2.61
CA ASP A 97 24.22 -5.22 -1.63
C ASP A 97 25.63 -4.70 -1.93
N THR A 98 26.50 -5.56 -2.45
CA THR A 98 27.85 -5.17 -2.90
C THR A 98 27.80 -4.37 -4.21
N ALA A 99 26.87 -4.69 -5.10
CA ALA A 99 26.73 -4.05 -6.41
C ALA A 99 26.08 -2.66 -6.30
N GLN A 100 25.07 -2.48 -5.44
CA GLN A 100 24.29 -1.26 -5.33
C GLN A 100 25.14 0.04 -5.17
N PRO A 101 26.13 0.11 -4.26
CA PRO A 101 26.95 1.32 -4.10
C PRO A 101 27.98 1.54 -5.23
N ARG A 102 28.18 0.56 -6.11
CA ARG A 102 29.14 0.63 -7.25
C ARG A 102 28.47 1.02 -8.56
N GLN A 103 27.15 1.18 -8.55
CA GLN A 103 26.40 1.63 -9.71
C GLN A 103 26.82 3.03 -10.13
N ALA A 104 26.55 3.38 -11.38
CA ALA A 104 26.81 4.72 -11.85
C ALA A 104 25.93 5.74 -11.11
N THR A 105 26.45 6.93 -10.88
CA THR A 105 25.71 8.02 -10.23
C THR A 105 25.16 9.05 -11.21
N THR A 106 25.33 8.83 -12.52
CA THR A 106 24.76 9.65 -13.59
C THR A 106 23.72 8.84 -14.37
N LEU A 107 22.72 9.51 -14.94
CA LEU A 107 21.67 8.87 -15.73
C LEU A 107 22.23 8.14 -16.95
N ASP A 108 23.19 8.75 -17.65
CA ASP A 108 23.81 8.13 -18.82
C ASP A 108 24.64 6.90 -18.43
N GLY A 109 25.32 6.95 -17.28
CA GLY A 109 26.02 5.80 -16.74
C GLY A 109 25.07 4.67 -16.34
N LEU A 110 23.94 4.99 -15.69
CA LEU A 110 22.93 4.00 -15.31
C LEU A 110 22.31 3.33 -16.55
N ARG A 111 21.96 4.13 -17.58
CA ARG A 111 21.45 3.61 -18.86
C ARG A 111 22.46 2.68 -19.54
N ALA A 112 23.74 3.05 -19.53
CA ALA A 112 24.81 2.27 -20.16
C ALA A 112 25.08 0.92 -19.45
N GLN A 113 24.75 0.79 -18.16
CA GLN A 113 24.93 -0.46 -17.41
C GLN A 113 23.94 -1.56 -17.79
N GLY A 114 22.83 -1.23 -18.45
CA GLY A 114 21.81 -2.20 -18.85
C GLY A 114 20.94 -2.74 -17.70
N SER A 115 21.27 -2.43 -16.44
CA SER A 115 20.47 -2.75 -15.26
C SER A 115 20.79 -1.85 -14.09
N VAL A 116 19.85 -1.76 -13.16
CA VAL A 116 19.99 -1.06 -11.88
C VAL A 116 19.61 -1.95 -10.71
N VAL A 117 20.32 -1.79 -9.61
CA VAL A 117 20.06 -2.41 -8.31
C VAL A 117 19.30 -1.42 -7.45
N ILE A 118 18.13 -1.84 -7.00
CA ILE A 118 17.13 -1.03 -6.33
C ILE A 118 16.68 -1.68 -5.02
N ALA A 119 16.26 -0.87 -4.05
CA ALA A 119 15.79 -1.34 -2.74
C ALA A 119 14.41 -0.78 -2.39
N ARG A 120 13.65 -1.55 -1.60
CA ARG A 120 12.32 -1.15 -1.15
C ARG A 120 11.91 -1.79 0.16
N GLY A 121 11.39 -0.97 1.08
CA GLY A 121 10.66 -1.44 2.24
C GLY A 121 9.26 -1.98 1.89
N THR A 122 8.94 -3.19 2.35
CA THR A 122 7.65 -3.85 2.11
C THR A 122 7.14 -4.54 3.37
N ASN A 123 5.83 -4.74 3.46
CA ASN A 123 5.26 -5.62 4.48
C ASN A 123 5.51 -7.10 4.11
N PRO A 124 5.36 -8.05 5.06
CA PRO A 124 5.63 -9.46 4.80
C PRO A 124 4.80 -10.08 3.67
N VAL A 125 3.54 -9.67 3.52
CA VAL A 125 2.64 -10.18 2.47
C VAL A 125 3.19 -9.78 1.09
N GLN A 126 3.44 -8.49 0.88
CA GLN A 126 3.98 -8.00 -0.38
C GLN A 126 5.38 -8.54 -0.66
N ALA A 127 6.23 -8.68 0.37
CA ALA A 127 7.55 -9.29 0.25
C ALA A 127 7.47 -10.71 -0.32
N ARG A 128 6.60 -11.55 0.26
CA ARG A 128 6.38 -12.92 -0.25
C ARG A 128 5.93 -12.91 -1.70
N GLN A 129 4.98 -12.04 -2.06
CA GLN A 129 4.45 -11.97 -3.42
C GLN A 129 5.53 -11.53 -4.44
N ILE A 130 6.33 -10.51 -4.10
CA ILE A 130 7.47 -10.07 -4.92
C ILE A 130 8.48 -11.19 -5.10
N LEU A 131 8.85 -11.91 -4.04
CA LEU A 131 9.81 -13.01 -4.11
C LEU A 131 9.27 -14.20 -4.91
N THR A 132 7.97 -14.48 -4.80
CA THR A 132 7.30 -15.59 -5.50
C THR A 132 7.19 -15.31 -7.00
N HIS A 133 6.72 -14.12 -7.37
CA HIS A 133 6.46 -13.77 -8.77
C HIS A 133 7.66 -13.13 -9.47
N ARG A 134 8.66 -12.66 -8.70
CA ARG A 134 9.83 -11.93 -9.19
C ARG A 134 9.43 -10.69 -10.01
N THR A 135 8.52 -9.90 -9.47
CA THR A 135 8.00 -8.68 -10.11
C THR A 135 8.07 -7.47 -9.16
N PHE A 136 7.98 -6.26 -9.70
CA PHE A 136 8.11 -5.01 -8.91
C PHE A 136 7.09 -4.87 -7.77
N GLY A 137 5.87 -5.39 -7.94
CA GLY A 137 4.78 -5.24 -6.99
C GLY A 137 4.30 -6.55 -6.36
N GLY A 138 4.80 -7.69 -6.82
CA GLY A 138 4.29 -9.01 -6.41
C GLY A 138 3.02 -9.40 -7.13
N HIS A 139 2.79 -8.88 -8.33
CA HIS A 139 1.74 -9.36 -9.23
C HIS A 139 2.30 -10.50 -10.09
N GLN A 140 1.41 -11.35 -10.63
CA GLN A 140 1.79 -12.34 -11.62
C GLN A 140 2.54 -11.67 -12.78
N LEU A 141 3.65 -12.28 -13.21
CA LEU A 141 4.48 -11.76 -14.29
C LEU A 141 3.67 -11.56 -15.57
N ASP A 142 3.66 -10.33 -16.08
CA ASP A 142 3.11 -10.02 -17.39
C ASP A 142 4.26 -9.86 -18.39
N VAL A 143 4.41 -10.86 -19.25
CA VAL A 143 5.46 -10.91 -20.27
C VAL A 143 5.24 -9.92 -21.43
N THR A 144 4.06 -9.29 -21.51
CA THR A 144 3.76 -8.28 -22.52
C THR A 144 4.34 -6.91 -22.17
N ILE A 145 4.67 -6.70 -20.89
CA ILE A 145 5.33 -5.48 -20.43
C ILE A 145 6.79 -5.51 -20.87
N THR A 146 7.07 -4.74 -21.93
CA THR A 146 8.40 -4.65 -22.56
C THR A 146 9.01 -3.25 -22.47
N THR A 147 8.28 -2.30 -21.89
CA THR A 147 8.71 -0.90 -21.76
C THR A 147 8.45 -0.39 -20.34
N ALA A 148 9.29 0.53 -19.91
CA ALA A 148 9.10 1.29 -18.67
C ALA A 148 7.80 2.12 -18.67
N PRO A 149 7.27 2.48 -17.49
CA PRO A 149 6.31 3.57 -17.37
C PRO A 149 6.86 4.88 -17.95
N THR A 150 5.98 5.80 -18.38
CA THR A 150 6.43 7.11 -18.85
C THR A 150 6.93 7.97 -17.68
N ALA A 151 7.72 9.00 -17.97
CA ALA A 151 8.15 9.96 -16.96
C ALA A 151 6.97 10.73 -16.33
N ASP A 152 5.88 10.91 -17.06
CA ASP A 152 4.66 11.55 -16.55
C ASP A 152 3.89 10.59 -15.64
N ASP A 153 3.83 9.30 -15.99
CA ASP A 153 3.25 8.28 -15.11
C ASP A 153 4.02 8.14 -13.80
N ALA A 154 5.36 8.20 -13.86
CA ALA A 154 6.22 8.13 -12.69
C ALA A 154 6.09 9.36 -11.79
N ASP A 155 5.83 10.54 -12.35
CA ASP A 155 5.66 11.79 -11.61
C ASP A 155 4.25 12.00 -11.08
N ALA A 156 3.26 11.30 -11.64
CA ALA A 156 1.88 11.39 -11.20
C ALA A 156 1.78 10.99 -9.72
N GLN A 157 1.83 11.96 -8.82
CA GLN A 157 1.32 11.79 -7.46
C GLN A 157 -0.19 11.75 -7.56
N THR A 158 -0.76 10.54 -7.58
CA THR A 158 -2.12 10.44 -7.09
C THR A 158 -2.05 10.84 -5.62
N GLY A 159 -2.89 11.75 -5.14
CA GLY A 159 -2.97 12.13 -3.71
C GLY A 159 -3.33 10.96 -2.76
N ARG A 160 -3.20 9.72 -3.25
CA ARG A 160 -3.53 8.42 -2.66
C ARG A 160 -2.31 7.48 -2.63
N GLY A 161 -1.19 7.83 -3.30
CA GLY A 161 0.04 7.03 -3.30
C GLY A 161 -0.06 5.69 -4.04
N ILE A 162 -0.99 5.56 -4.99
CA ILE A 162 -1.08 4.44 -5.95
C ILE A 162 -1.03 5.03 -7.35
N LYS A 163 -0.06 4.63 -8.16
CA LYS A 163 0.09 5.10 -9.54
C LYS A 163 -0.50 4.05 -10.48
N ASP A 164 -1.82 4.02 -10.61
CA ASP A 164 -2.49 3.16 -11.59
C ASP A 164 -2.62 3.91 -12.92
N THR A 165 -2.01 3.36 -13.97
CA THR A 165 -2.14 3.89 -15.34
C THR A 165 -2.98 2.93 -16.18
N VAL A 166 -3.31 3.34 -17.41
CA VAL A 166 -3.95 2.46 -18.39
C VAL A 166 -3.10 1.21 -18.66
N ALA A 167 -1.78 1.34 -18.63
CA ALA A 167 -0.83 0.26 -18.86
C ALA A 167 -0.61 -0.63 -17.63
N GLY A 168 -1.03 -0.18 -16.45
CA GLY A 168 -1.01 -0.98 -15.22
C GLY A 168 -0.59 -0.18 -14.00
N ARG A 169 -0.57 -0.88 -12.86
CA ARG A 169 -0.09 -0.32 -11.60
C ARG A 169 1.42 -0.10 -11.64
N ILE A 170 1.89 1.00 -11.10
CA ILE A 170 3.32 1.34 -10.98
C ILE A 170 3.76 1.25 -9.53
N GLU A 171 4.99 0.80 -9.36
CA GLU A 171 5.65 0.62 -8.08
C GLU A 171 6.97 1.38 -8.06
N GLU A 172 7.25 2.03 -6.94
CA GLU A 172 8.43 2.86 -6.75
C GLU A 172 9.42 2.17 -5.80
N TRP A 173 10.68 2.17 -6.22
CA TRP A 173 11.84 1.61 -5.53
C TRP A 173 12.95 2.67 -5.47
N SER A 174 13.96 2.50 -4.63
CA SER A 174 15.07 3.45 -4.52
C SER A 174 16.35 2.90 -5.16
N LEU A 175 17.11 3.72 -5.91
CA LEU A 175 18.49 3.38 -6.31
C LEU A 175 19.43 3.22 -5.10
N GLY A 176 19.12 3.91 -4.00
CA GLY A 176 19.93 3.97 -2.79
C GLY A 176 19.43 3.05 -1.67
N ARG A 177 20.20 3.04 -0.57
CA ARG A 177 19.80 2.35 0.66
C ARG A 177 18.73 3.16 1.38
N GLN A 178 17.50 2.65 1.38
CA GLN A 178 16.44 3.15 2.24
C GLN A 178 16.72 2.75 3.70
N THR A 179 16.76 3.73 4.61
CA THR A 179 16.77 3.48 6.05
C THR A 179 15.40 3.79 6.64
N GLY A 180 14.84 2.88 7.44
CA GLY A 180 13.57 3.13 8.17
C GLY A 180 12.26 2.70 7.49
N PHE A 181 12.27 2.25 6.23
CA PHE A 181 11.04 1.97 5.45
C PHE A 181 10.44 0.57 5.63
N SER A 182 10.95 -0.24 6.55
CA SER A 182 10.53 -1.65 6.71
C SER A 182 10.07 -2.02 8.12
N ILE A 183 9.56 -1.09 8.92
CA ILE A 183 9.02 -1.42 10.27
C ILE A 183 8.03 -2.59 10.16
N ASP A 184 8.26 -3.64 10.95
CA ASP A 184 7.54 -4.92 10.89
C ASP A 184 7.47 -5.54 9.48
N GLY A 185 8.48 -5.33 8.67
CA GLY A 185 8.53 -5.80 7.29
C GLY A 185 9.92 -6.24 6.89
N PHE A 186 10.18 -6.13 5.59
CA PHE A 186 11.46 -6.48 4.99
C PHE A 186 11.93 -5.36 4.09
N MET A 187 13.23 -5.09 4.11
CA MET A 187 13.89 -4.39 3.04
C MET A 187 14.21 -5.42 1.96
N LEU A 188 13.66 -5.23 0.77
CA LEU A 188 14.01 -6.01 -0.41
C LEU A 188 15.11 -5.28 -1.19
N ILE A 189 15.91 -6.05 -1.89
CA ILE A 189 16.88 -5.57 -2.88
C ILE A 189 16.70 -6.37 -4.17
N ALA A 190 16.71 -5.70 -5.31
CA ALA A 190 16.43 -6.30 -6.60
C ALA A 190 17.33 -5.72 -7.69
N GLU A 191 17.51 -6.47 -8.76
CA GLU A 191 18.11 -6.01 -10.01
C GLU A 191 17.02 -5.92 -11.09
N ALA A 192 16.92 -4.77 -11.73
CA ALA A 192 15.96 -4.48 -12.78
C ALA A 192 16.66 -4.12 -14.09
N ASP A 193 16.07 -4.52 -15.22
CA ASP A 193 16.51 -4.06 -16.53
C ASP A 193 16.16 -2.58 -16.72
N VAL A 194 17.11 -1.77 -17.22
CA VAL A 194 16.88 -0.33 -17.46
C VAL A 194 15.76 -0.06 -18.46
N THR A 195 15.45 -1.01 -19.35
CA THR A 195 14.36 -0.88 -20.33
C THR A 195 12.97 -0.99 -19.71
N LEU A 196 12.87 -1.58 -18.51
CA LEU A 196 11.61 -1.79 -17.78
C LEU A 196 11.38 -0.76 -16.66
N VAL A 197 12.31 0.18 -16.48
CA VAL A 197 12.21 1.19 -15.43
C VAL A 197 12.31 2.62 -15.93
N THR A 198 11.57 3.49 -15.26
CA THR A 198 11.75 4.94 -15.34
C THR A 198 12.80 5.34 -14.31
N LEU A 199 13.96 5.79 -14.78
CA LEU A 199 15.02 6.35 -13.94
C LEU A 199 14.67 7.76 -13.43
N PRO A 200 15.35 8.28 -12.39
CA PRO A 200 15.18 9.65 -11.92
C PRO A 200 15.39 10.70 -13.02
N ARG A 201 14.88 11.92 -12.80
CA ARG A 201 14.92 12.99 -13.82
C ARG A 201 16.27 13.70 -13.98
N SER A 202 17.20 13.54 -13.03
CA SER A 202 18.52 14.19 -13.11
C SER A 202 19.61 13.43 -12.37
N ASP A 203 20.87 13.71 -12.71
CA ASP A 203 22.06 13.22 -12.00
C ASP A 203 22.12 13.68 -10.54
N GLY A 204 21.48 14.81 -10.21
CA GLY A 204 21.33 15.21 -8.81
C GLY A 204 20.37 14.30 -8.06
N ALA A 205 19.29 13.86 -8.71
CA ALA A 205 18.29 12.99 -8.12
C ALA A 205 18.80 11.56 -7.93
N THR A 206 19.73 11.07 -8.76
CA THR A 206 20.38 9.74 -8.61
C THR A 206 21.31 9.64 -7.40
N GLN A 207 21.79 10.78 -6.88
CA GLN A 207 22.69 10.85 -5.72
C GLN A 207 21.96 11.09 -4.39
N GLY A 208 20.66 11.42 -4.44
CA GLY A 208 19.82 11.62 -3.26
C GLY A 208 19.40 10.30 -2.59
N GLY A 209 19.12 10.36 -1.29
CA GLY A 209 18.78 9.17 -0.48
C GLY A 209 17.50 8.44 -0.90
N GLU A 210 16.59 9.10 -1.62
CA GLU A 210 15.33 8.53 -2.12
C GLU A 210 15.22 8.68 -3.65
N ALA A 211 16.30 8.38 -4.36
CA ALA A 211 16.29 8.37 -5.83
C ALA A 211 15.28 7.33 -6.38
N GLY A 212 14.05 7.77 -6.66
CA GLY A 212 12.93 6.93 -7.07
C GLY A 212 13.10 6.33 -8.47
N VAL A 213 12.89 5.02 -8.57
CA VAL A 213 12.87 4.22 -9.80
C VAL A 213 11.49 3.58 -9.88
N CYS A 214 10.79 3.83 -10.97
CA CYS A 214 9.44 3.32 -11.18
C CYS A 214 9.45 2.16 -12.17
N GLY A 215 8.71 1.10 -11.86
CA GLY A 215 8.44 -0.01 -12.79
C GLY A 215 6.98 -0.44 -12.67
N PHE A 216 6.42 -1.04 -13.72
CA PHE A 216 5.09 -1.63 -13.61
C PHE A 216 5.09 -2.80 -12.62
N ALA A 217 4.07 -2.90 -11.78
CA ALA A 217 3.96 -3.84 -10.67
C ALA A 217 4.06 -5.31 -11.11
N ALA A 218 3.65 -5.62 -12.35
CA ALA A 218 3.72 -6.94 -12.98
C ALA A 218 4.95 -7.14 -13.88
N ALA A 219 5.81 -6.13 -14.06
CA ALA A 219 7.06 -6.27 -14.80
C ALA A 219 8.07 -7.15 -14.04
N GLY A 220 8.87 -7.91 -14.79
CA GLY A 220 9.85 -8.83 -14.23
C GLY A 220 11.09 -8.13 -13.64
N LEU A 221 11.59 -8.68 -12.53
CA LEU A 221 12.90 -8.39 -11.96
C LEU A 221 13.88 -9.48 -12.37
N ARG A 222 15.14 -9.11 -12.67
CA ARG A 222 16.19 -10.10 -12.99
C ARG A 222 16.51 -10.96 -11.78
N GLN A 223 16.63 -10.31 -10.62
CA GLN A 223 16.90 -10.93 -9.33
C GLN A 223 16.20 -10.14 -8.24
N VAL A 224 15.79 -10.81 -7.15
CA VAL A 224 15.24 -10.16 -5.97
C VAL A 224 15.52 -11.00 -4.73
N ALA A 225 15.89 -10.35 -3.64
CA ALA A 225 16.15 -10.99 -2.35
C ALA A 225 15.75 -10.08 -1.19
N ILE A 226 15.67 -10.67 0.00
CA ILE A 226 15.54 -9.92 1.25
C ILE A 226 16.93 -9.40 1.63
N LEU A 227 17.08 -8.09 1.74
CA LEU A 227 18.31 -7.46 2.23
C LEU A 227 18.38 -7.51 3.76
N SER A 228 17.30 -7.08 4.42
CA SER A 228 17.22 -7.03 5.87
C SER A 228 15.78 -7.16 6.36
N GLN A 229 15.64 -7.64 7.59
CA GLN A 229 14.39 -7.53 8.32
C GLN A 229 14.33 -6.14 8.94
N GLY A 230 13.20 -5.46 8.81
CA GLY A 230 13.05 -4.18 9.47
C GLY A 230 12.73 -4.32 10.96
N ARG A 231 12.90 -3.20 11.67
CA ARG A 231 12.74 -3.16 13.12
C ARG A 231 11.31 -3.53 13.52
N ALA A 232 11.18 -4.27 14.61
CA ALA A 232 9.89 -4.51 15.24
C ALA A 232 9.29 -3.19 15.75
N SER A 233 8.02 -2.92 15.48
CA SER A 233 7.37 -1.72 15.99
C SER A 233 7.12 -1.76 17.50
N GLY A 234 6.93 -2.96 18.05
CA GLY A 234 6.43 -3.15 19.43
C GLY A 234 4.91 -3.00 19.56
N ASP A 235 4.21 -2.69 18.47
CA ASP A 235 2.75 -2.63 18.43
C ASP A 235 2.12 -4.02 18.21
N PRO A 236 0.88 -4.24 18.69
CA PRO A 236 0.12 -5.45 18.34
C PRO A 236 -0.07 -5.57 16.81
N PRO A 237 0.02 -6.78 16.23
CA PRO A 237 -0.14 -6.99 14.79
C PRO A 237 -1.44 -6.41 14.21
N GLU A 238 -2.56 -6.57 14.91
CA GLU A 238 -3.88 -6.10 14.48
C GLU A 238 -3.92 -4.58 14.33
N LYS A 239 -3.20 -3.86 15.20
CA LYS A 239 -3.08 -2.40 15.12
C LYS A 239 -2.50 -1.98 13.76
N ARG A 240 -1.49 -2.71 13.26
CA ARG A 240 -0.85 -2.44 11.98
C ARG A 240 -1.76 -2.74 10.80
N GLU A 241 -2.53 -3.82 10.87
CA GLU A 241 -3.49 -4.12 9.81
C GLU A 241 -4.60 -3.07 9.76
N LEU A 242 -5.04 -2.53 10.90
CA LEU A 242 -6.00 -1.41 10.94
C LEU A 242 -5.44 -0.13 10.33
N GLU A 243 -4.16 0.19 10.57
CA GLU A 243 -3.49 1.31 9.91
C GLU A 243 -3.43 1.13 8.39
N ARG A 244 -3.12 -0.09 7.92
CA ARG A 244 -3.13 -0.42 6.48
C ARG A 244 -4.53 -0.34 5.87
N ILE A 245 -5.55 -0.84 6.57
CA ILE A 245 -6.95 -0.75 6.15
C ILE A 245 -7.37 0.73 6.07
N THR A 246 -7.01 1.56 7.06
CA THR A 246 -7.31 3.01 7.03
C THR A 246 -6.73 3.66 5.77
N VAL A 247 -5.48 3.37 5.46
CA VAL A 247 -4.82 3.85 4.24
C VAL A 247 -5.53 3.33 2.98
N ALA A 248 -5.93 2.05 2.97
CA ALA A 248 -6.67 1.45 1.86
C ALA A 248 -8.06 2.09 1.65
N ILE A 249 -8.80 2.40 2.72
CA ILE A 249 -10.08 3.12 2.65
C ILE A 249 -9.89 4.48 1.97
N GLY A 250 -8.86 5.25 2.36
CA GLY A 250 -8.56 6.54 1.73
C GLY A 250 -8.17 6.43 0.25
N ARG A 251 -7.75 5.25 -0.20
CA ARG A 251 -7.37 4.96 -1.58
C ARG A 251 -8.56 4.52 -2.43
N ASP A 252 -9.40 3.63 -1.91
CA ASP A 252 -10.50 2.97 -2.63
C ASP A 252 -11.89 3.33 -2.08
N ASN A 253 -12.30 4.58 -2.29
CA ASN A 253 -13.65 5.02 -1.94
C ASN A 253 -14.75 4.18 -2.65
N PRO A 254 -14.65 3.84 -3.96
CA PRO A 254 -15.68 3.05 -4.65
C PRO A 254 -15.91 1.66 -4.05
N GLY A 255 -14.85 0.94 -3.68
CA GLY A 255 -14.95 -0.36 -3.01
C GLY A 255 -15.66 -0.23 -1.66
N VAL A 256 -15.32 0.78 -0.86
CA VAL A 256 -15.97 1.03 0.44
C VAL A 256 -17.45 1.42 0.26
N VAL A 257 -17.79 2.22 -0.75
CA VAL A 257 -19.19 2.52 -1.09
C VAL A 257 -19.97 1.25 -1.45
N THR A 258 -19.33 0.30 -2.13
CA THR A 258 -19.95 -0.99 -2.47
C THR A 258 -20.24 -1.81 -1.21
N LEU A 259 -19.29 -1.89 -0.27
CA LEU A 259 -19.50 -2.53 1.03
C LEU A 259 -20.64 -1.86 1.83
N LEU A 260 -20.69 -0.53 1.85
CA LEU A 260 -21.75 0.23 2.51
C LEU A 260 -23.13 -0.05 1.88
N LYS A 261 -23.22 -0.18 0.55
CA LYS A 261 -24.47 -0.55 -0.13
C LYS A 261 -24.91 -1.97 0.25
N ALA A 262 -23.97 -2.92 0.28
CA ALA A 262 -24.27 -4.29 0.71
C ALA A 262 -24.77 -4.33 2.17
N ALA A 263 -24.10 -3.60 3.07
CA ALA A 263 -24.53 -3.47 4.46
C ALA A 263 -25.94 -2.85 4.58
N ALA A 264 -26.23 -1.81 3.80
CA ALA A 264 -27.55 -1.18 3.77
C ALA A 264 -28.65 -2.13 3.31
N LEU A 265 -28.39 -2.96 2.29
CA LEU A 265 -29.36 -3.97 1.83
C LEU A 265 -29.63 -5.01 2.92
N LEU A 266 -28.57 -5.52 3.55
CA LEU A 266 -28.67 -6.48 4.66
C LEU A 266 -29.46 -5.91 5.84
N ASN A 267 -29.14 -4.69 6.29
CA ASN A 267 -29.82 -4.03 7.41
C ASN A 267 -31.29 -3.73 7.12
N ARG A 268 -31.66 -3.59 5.84
CA ARG A 268 -33.04 -3.36 5.39
C ARG A 268 -33.79 -4.66 5.10
N GLY A 269 -33.20 -5.82 5.40
CA GLY A 269 -33.82 -7.13 5.19
C GLY A 269 -33.96 -7.52 3.72
N VAL A 270 -33.21 -6.88 2.81
CA VAL A 270 -33.16 -7.26 1.39
C VAL A 270 -32.13 -8.39 1.26
N VAL A 271 -32.63 -9.59 0.96
CA VAL A 271 -31.77 -10.76 0.68
C VAL A 271 -31.13 -10.55 -0.70
N LEU A 272 -29.79 -10.59 -0.73
CA LEU A 272 -28.98 -10.56 -1.95
C LEU A 272 -28.94 -11.91 -2.64
#